data_AF-A0A7J2LUS1-F1
#
_entry.id   AF-A0A7J2LUS1-F1
#
_cell.length_a   1.000
_cell.length_b   1.000
_cell.length_c   1.000
_cell.angle_alpha   90.00
_cell.angle_beta   90.00
_cell.angle_gamma   90.00
#
_symmetry.space_group_name_H-M   'P 1'
#
loop_
_entity.id
_entity.type
_entity.pdbx_description
1 polymer ?
#
loop_
_entity_poly.entity_id
_entity_poly.type
_entity_poly.pdbx_seq_one_letter_code
_entity_poly.pdbx_strand_id
1 'polypeptide(L)'
;SGMTRKIKPLIRTPERESLLYCLYEEVPFREMDCPFSSGTKTKERLKILEILSRENPGIRYQALKSFMDLSKILEKNIEKPKIIPCSRCGFPSLNGTCAYCKRITYIKNVLSRNRAE
;
A
#
# COMPACT_ATOMS: atom_id res chain seq x y z
N SER A 1 -14.04 16.65 -2.90
CA SER A 1 -14.76 15.39 -3.19
C SER A 1 -14.18 14.80 -4.47
N GLY A 2 -13.56 13.62 -4.41
CA GLY A 2 -12.86 13.06 -5.60
C GLY A 2 -12.11 11.75 -5.38
N MET A 3 -12.21 11.13 -4.18
CA MET A 3 -11.70 9.77 -3.96
C MET A 3 -12.86 8.87 -3.55
N THR A 4 -12.95 7.71 -4.19
CA THR A 4 -13.85 6.64 -3.78
C THR A 4 -13.41 6.07 -2.43
N ARG A 5 -14.38 5.68 -1.61
CA ARG A 5 -14.11 4.97 -0.36
C ARG A 5 -13.39 3.65 -0.65
N LYS A 6 -12.31 3.39 0.08
CA LYS A 6 -11.58 2.11 0.05
C LYS A 6 -11.79 1.39 1.38
N ILE A 7 -12.08 0.10 1.32
CA ILE A 7 -12.19 -0.78 2.49
C ILE A 7 -11.20 -1.93 2.35
N LYS A 8 -10.79 -2.53 3.48
CA LYS A 8 -9.92 -3.71 3.52
C LYS A 8 -10.64 -4.84 4.25
N PRO A 9 -11.51 -5.61 3.58
CA PRO A 9 -12.32 -6.64 4.23
C PRO A 9 -11.47 -7.70 4.93
N LEU A 10 -10.36 -8.09 4.30
CA LEU A 10 -9.44 -9.13 4.77
C LEU A 10 -8.34 -8.60 5.71
N ILE A 11 -8.46 -7.39 6.27
CA ILE A 11 -7.39 -6.80 7.10
C ILE A 11 -7.06 -7.65 8.34
N ARG A 12 -8.00 -8.47 8.81
CA ARG A 12 -7.83 -9.38 9.95
C ARG A 12 -7.51 -10.82 9.54
N THR A 13 -7.52 -11.15 8.25
CA THR A 13 -7.32 -12.51 7.76
C THR A 13 -5.83 -12.71 7.44
N PRO A 14 -5.14 -13.67 8.07
CA PRO A 14 -3.78 -14.03 7.72
C PRO A 14 -3.64 -14.46 6.25
N GLU A 15 -2.46 -14.20 5.69
CA GLU A 15 -2.13 -14.58 4.31
C GLU A 15 -2.26 -16.09 4.09
N ARG A 16 -1.81 -16.90 5.05
CA ARG A 16 -1.93 -18.37 5.01
C ARG A 16 -3.38 -18.84 4.92
N GLU A 17 -4.29 -18.20 5.64
CA GLU A 17 -5.72 -18.56 5.59
C GLU A 17 -6.35 -18.17 4.26
N SER A 18 -5.98 -17.00 3.72
CA SER A 18 -6.42 -16.57 2.39
C SER A 18 -5.92 -17.52 1.30
N LEU A 19 -4.66 -17.98 1.40
CA LEU A 19 -4.09 -18.98 0.49
C LEU A 19 -4.81 -20.33 0.60
N LEU A 20 -5.03 -20.83 1.81
CA LEU A 20 -5.76 -22.08 2.03
C LEU A 20 -7.17 -22.02 1.42
N TYR A 21 -7.89 -20.90 1.63
CA TYR A 21 -9.19 -20.69 1.01
C TYR A 21 -9.11 -20.81 -0.52
N CYS A 22 -8.17 -20.11 -1.17
CA CYS A 22 -8.00 -20.20 -2.61
C CYS A 22 -7.69 -21.63 -3.08
N LEU A 23 -6.90 -22.40 -2.31
CA LEU A 23 -6.57 -23.79 -2.64
C LEU A 23 -7.77 -24.73 -2.52
N TYR A 24 -8.58 -24.60 -1.45
CA TYR A 24 -9.77 -25.45 -1.24
C TYR A 24 -10.89 -25.14 -2.22
N GLU A 25 -11.09 -23.86 -2.55
CA GLU A 25 -12.13 -23.40 -3.48
C GLU A 25 -11.64 -23.35 -4.93
N GLU A 26 -10.43 -23.86 -5.20
CA GLU A 26 -9.80 -23.87 -6.52
C GLU A 26 -9.81 -22.50 -7.23
N VAL A 27 -9.70 -21.42 -6.45
CA VAL A 27 -9.66 -20.05 -6.96
C VAL A 27 -8.30 -19.83 -7.64
N PRO A 28 -8.24 -19.55 -8.95
CA PRO A 28 -6.98 -19.37 -9.64
C PRO A 28 -6.25 -18.10 -9.15
N PHE A 29 -4.96 -18.24 -8.87
CA PHE A 29 -4.10 -17.12 -8.46
C PHE A 29 -2.71 -17.22 -9.12
N ARG A 30 -1.97 -16.10 -9.10
CA ARG A 30 -0.61 -16.04 -9.63
C ARG A 30 0.39 -16.42 -8.54
N GLU A 31 1.15 -17.48 -8.76
CA GLU A 31 2.19 -17.94 -7.81
C GLU A 31 3.51 -17.17 -7.92
N MET A 32 3.79 -16.58 -9.08
CA MET A 32 5.05 -15.86 -9.29
C MET A 32 5.03 -14.46 -8.69
N ASP A 33 6.12 -14.13 -8.00
CA ASP A 33 6.42 -12.80 -7.49
C ASP A 33 6.74 -11.80 -8.63
N CYS A 34 6.57 -10.50 -8.35
CA CYS A 34 7.06 -9.46 -9.25
C CYS A 34 8.60 -9.45 -9.28
N PRO A 35 9.25 -9.41 -10.45
CA PRO A 35 10.72 -9.45 -10.56
C PRO A 35 11.41 -8.26 -9.86
N PHE A 36 10.70 -7.13 -9.72
CA PHE A 36 11.20 -5.93 -9.03
C PHE A 36 10.86 -5.88 -7.53
N SER A 37 10.29 -6.96 -6.97
CA SER A 37 9.87 -7.01 -5.56
C SER A 37 10.91 -7.63 -4.61
N SER A 38 11.99 -8.18 -5.15
CA SER A 38 13.09 -8.74 -4.37
C SER A 38 13.76 -7.65 -3.52
N GLY A 39 14.19 -8.03 -2.30
CA GLY A 39 14.88 -7.11 -1.39
C GLY A 39 14.02 -5.98 -0.81
N THR A 40 12.68 -6.02 -0.96
CA THR A 40 11.83 -5.00 -0.35
C THR A 40 11.79 -5.16 1.17
N LYS A 41 11.97 -4.05 1.90
CA LYS A 41 11.86 -3.99 3.37
C LYS A 41 10.52 -4.55 3.88
N THR A 42 9.47 -4.48 3.07
CA THR A 42 8.17 -5.07 3.37
C THR A 42 8.27 -6.59 3.50
N LYS A 43 8.92 -7.29 2.55
CA LYS A 43 9.10 -8.74 2.62
C LYS A 43 9.95 -9.13 3.85
N GLU A 44 10.98 -8.36 4.17
CA GLU A 44 11.80 -8.59 5.37
C GLU A 44 10.98 -8.47 6.66
N ARG A 45 10.18 -7.41 6.80
CA ARG A 45 9.29 -7.22 7.96
C ARG A 45 8.25 -8.31 8.09
N LEU A 46 7.68 -8.76 6.96
CA LEU A 46 6.73 -9.88 6.95
C LEU A 46 7.38 -11.18 7.41
N LYS A 47 8.63 -11.47 7.00
CA LYS A 47 9.37 -12.64 7.49
C LYS A 47 9.60 -12.60 9.00
N ILE A 48 9.95 -11.44 9.55
CA ILE A 48 10.10 -11.28 11.02
C ILE A 48 8.77 -11.56 11.71
N LEU A 49 7.67 -10.98 11.21
CA LEU A 49 6.34 -11.21 11.75
C LEU A 49 5.95 -12.70 11.67
N GLU A 50 6.30 -13.39 10.58
CA GLU A 50 6.08 -14.83 10.41
C GLU A 50 6.78 -15.64 11.49
N ILE A 51 8.08 -15.37 11.72
CA ILE A 51 8.88 -16.05 12.74
C ILE A 51 8.25 -15.88 14.11
N LEU A 52 7.94 -14.65 14.51
CA LEU A 52 7.30 -14.36 15.79
C LEU A 52 5.94 -15.06 15.93
N SER A 53 5.18 -15.13 14.83
CA SER A 53 3.85 -15.74 14.83
C SER A 53 3.88 -17.26 14.95
N ARG A 54 5.00 -17.92 14.64
CA ARG A 54 5.16 -19.37 14.83
C ARG A 54 5.20 -19.74 16.30
N GLU A 55 5.88 -18.93 17.12
CA GLU A 55 5.97 -19.13 18.57
C GLU A 55 4.71 -18.64 19.28
N ASN A 56 4.12 -17.54 18.81
CA ASN A 56 2.89 -16.99 19.36
C ASN A 56 1.93 -16.55 18.23
N PRO A 57 0.93 -17.40 17.89
CA PRO A 57 -0.05 -17.11 16.84
C PRO A 57 -0.82 -15.80 17.04
N GLY A 58 -0.92 -15.31 18.29
CA GLY A 58 -1.60 -14.07 18.64
C GLY A 58 -0.88 -12.80 18.19
N ILE A 59 0.43 -12.85 17.88
CA ILE A 59 1.25 -11.66 17.63
C ILE A 59 0.73 -10.81 16.47
N ARG A 60 0.27 -11.41 15.36
CA ARG A 60 -0.26 -10.65 14.22
C ARG A 60 -1.48 -9.83 14.60
N TYR A 61 -2.40 -10.45 15.34
CA TYR A 61 -3.64 -9.81 15.80
C TYR A 61 -3.35 -8.69 16.80
N GLN A 62 -2.43 -8.93 17.74
CA GLN A 62 -1.99 -7.91 18.70
C GLN A 62 -1.30 -6.74 17.99
N ALA A 63 -0.39 -7.00 17.05
CA ALA A 63 0.29 -5.97 16.28
C ALA A 63 -0.71 -5.12 15.47
N LEU A 64 -1.68 -5.75 14.79
CA LEU A 64 -2.74 -5.02 14.08
C LEU A 64 -3.59 -4.20 15.04
N LYS A 65 -4.00 -4.76 16.18
CA LYS A 65 -4.78 -4.04 17.20
C LYS A 65 -4.02 -2.81 17.70
N SER A 66 -2.76 -2.97 18.10
CA SER A 66 -1.90 -1.88 18.53
C SER A 66 -1.75 -0.81 17.45
N PHE A 67 -1.55 -1.20 16.19
CA PHE A 67 -1.51 -0.27 15.05
C PHE A 67 -2.81 0.52 14.90
N MET A 68 -3.97 -0.13 14.99
CA MET A 68 -5.28 0.52 14.88
C MET A 68 -5.53 1.48 16.05
N ASP A 69 -5.15 1.09 17.26
CA ASP A 69 -5.30 1.93 18.45
C ASP A 69 -4.39 3.17 18.37
N LEU A 70 -3.12 2.99 17.97
CA LEU A 70 -2.18 4.10 17.73
C LEU A 70 -2.63 5.02 16.58
N SER A 71 -3.15 4.46 15.48
CA SER A 71 -3.62 5.25 14.34
C SER A 71 -4.75 6.21 14.75
N LYS A 72 -5.70 5.76 15.58
CA LYS A 72 -6.77 6.63 16.11
C LYS A 72 -6.23 7.77 16.95
N ILE A 73 -5.17 7.53 17.74
CA ILE A 73 -4.52 8.57 18.53
C ILE A 73 -3.84 9.58 17.60
N LEU A 74 -3.05 9.12 16.63
CA LEU A 74 -2.34 9.98 15.70
C LEU A 74 -3.30 10.82 14.84
N GLU A 75 -4.40 10.24 14.37
CA GLU A 75 -5.41 10.97 13.58
C GLU A 75 -6.07 12.13 14.33
N LYS A 76 -6.14 12.07 15.67
CA LYS A 76 -6.66 13.16 16.51
C LYS A 76 -5.62 14.24 16.79
N ASN A 77 -4.35 13.87 16.84
CA ASN A 77 -3.27 14.75 17.30
C ASN A 77 -2.44 15.36 16.16
N ILE A 78 -2.59 14.87 14.92
CA ILE A 78 -1.85 15.37 13.76
C ILE A 78 -2.78 16.18 12.88
N GLU A 79 -2.42 17.43 12.62
CA GLU A 79 -3.14 18.28 11.68
C GLU A 79 -3.03 17.71 10.27
N LYS A 80 -4.18 17.51 9.62
CA LYS A 80 -4.23 16.99 8.24
C LYS A 80 -3.92 18.14 7.27
N PRO A 81 -3.03 17.94 6.30
CA PRO A 81 -2.71 18.99 5.35
C PRO A 81 -3.93 19.33 4.51
N LYS A 82 -4.02 20.61 4.10
CA LYS A 82 -5.08 21.05 3.17
C LYS A 82 -4.90 20.34 1.83
N ILE A 83 -6.00 19.77 1.34
CA ILE A 83 -6.04 19.07 0.06
C ILE A 83 -6.67 20.01 -0.97
N ILE A 84 -5.98 20.24 -2.07
CA ILE A 84 -6.45 21.06 -3.19
C ILE A 84 -6.52 20.24 -4.47
N PRO A 85 -7.46 20.53 -5.39
CA PRO A 85 -7.55 19.82 -6.66
C PRO A 85 -6.30 20.05 -7.51
N CYS A 86 -5.85 19.01 -8.20
CA CYS A 86 -4.71 19.10 -9.10
C CYS A 86 -5.07 19.98 -10.30
N SER A 87 -4.23 20.96 -10.63
CA SER A 87 -4.43 21.87 -11.76
C SER A 87 -4.46 21.19 -13.14
N ARG A 88 -3.98 19.93 -13.25
CA ARG A 88 -3.91 19.19 -14.51
C ARG A 88 -4.99 18.13 -14.68
N CYS A 89 -5.38 17.44 -13.61
CA CYS A 89 -6.31 16.31 -13.68
C CYS A 89 -7.47 16.38 -12.68
N GLY A 90 -7.55 17.44 -11.86
CA GLY A 90 -8.60 17.61 -10.85
C GLY A 90 -8.48 16.72 -9.61
N PHE A 91 -7.68 15.65 -9.62
CA PHE A 91 -7.51 14.75 -8.46
C PHE A 91 -6.87 15.44 -7.25
N PRO A 92 -7.11 14.96 -6.02
CA PRO A 92 -6.49 15.48 -4.80
C PRO A 92 -4.98 15.64 -4.88
N SER A 93 -4.49 16.80 -4.43
CA SER A 93 -3.07 17.12 -4.37
C SER A 93 -2.77 17.97 -3.13
N LEU A 94 -1.52 17.96 -2.70
CA LEU A 94 -1.05 18.81 -1.59
C LEU A 94 -0.54 20.16 -2.12
N ASN A 95 0.21 20.16 -3.23
CA ASN A 95 0.93 21.33 -3.74
C ASN A 95 0.52 21.66 -5.19
N GLY A 96 -0.78 21.61 -5.51
CA GLY A 96 -1.36 22.01 -6.79
C GLY A 96 -1.18 21.04 -7.96
N THR A 97 -0.06 20.31 -8.04
CA THR A 97 0.11 19.20 -9.00
C THR A 97 0.28 17.88 -8.25
N CYS A 98 -0.53 16.87 -8.58
CA CYS A 98 -0.46 15.55 -7.95
C CYS A 98 0.83 14.79 -8.34
N ALA A 99 1.25 13.84 -7.50
CA ALA A 99 2.47 13.05 -7.71
C ALA A 99 2.45 12.31 -9.06
N TYR A 100 1.29 11.83 -9.48
CA TYR A 100 1.10 11.15 -10.77
C TYR A 100 1.43 12.06 -11.95
N CYS A 101 0.81 13.25 -12.03
CA CYS A 101 1.08 14.21 -13.10
C CYS A 101 2.53 14.70 -13.11
N LYS A 102 3.15 14.87 -11.94
CA LYS A 102 4.59 15.18 -11.83
C LYS A 102 5.44 14.08 -12.48
N ARG A 103 5.15 12.80 -12.17
CA ARG A 103 5.87 11.66 -12.74
C ARG A 103 5.72 11.55 -14.25
N ILE A 104 4.51 11.74 -14.78
CA ILE A 104 4.25 11.73 -16.23
C ILE A 104 5.03 12.85 -16.93
N THR A 105 5.06 14.05 -16.35
CA THR A 105 5.82 15.18 -16.90
C THR A 105 7.31 14.87 -16.96
N TYR A 106 7.85 14.33 -15.87
CA TYR A 106 9.26 13.92 -15.80
C TYR A 106 9.59 12.91 -16.91
N ILE A 107 8.77 11.87 -17.09
CA ILE A 107 8.99 10.85 -18.13
C ILE A 107 8.93 11.49 -19.53
N LYS A 108 7.96 12.36 -19.81
CA LYS A 108 7.86 13.05 -21.11
C LYS A 108 9.11 13.88 -21.41
N ASN A 109 9.64 14.58 -20.41
CA ASN A 109 10.85 15.40 -20.55
C ASN A 109 12.11 14.55 -20.82
N VAL A 110 12.22 13.37 -20.18
CA VAL A 110 13.33 12.44 -20.44
C VAL A 110 13.23 11.88 -21.86
N LEU A 111 12.03 11.45 -22.27
CA LEU A 111 11.81 10.90 -23.62
C LEU A 111 12.02 11.94 -24.73
N SER A 112 11.68 13.22 -24.51
CA SER A 112 11.93 14.27 -25.50
C SER A 112 13.41 14.59 -25.65
N ARG A 113 14.22 14.45 -24.59
CA ARG A 113 15.68 14.62 -24.66
C ARG A 113 16.33 13.49 -25.44
N ASN A 114 15.96 12.25 -25.12
CA ASN A 114 16.50 11.05 -25.80
C ASN A 114 16.07 10.90 -27.27
N ARG A 115 15.12 11.71 -27.76
CA ARG A 115 14.71 11.74 -29.18
C ARG A 115 15.38 12.87 -29.96
N ALA A 116 16.03 13.81 -29.27
CA ALA A 116 16.78 14.91 -29.85
C ALA A 116 18.29 14.60 -29.97
N GLU A 117 18.70 13.45 -29.46
CA GLU A 117 19.99 12.76 -29.68
C GLU A 117 19.78 11.60 -30.65
#